data_AF-A0A416EDV8-F1
#
_entry.id   AF-A0A416EDV8-F1
#
_cell.length_a   1.000
_cell.length_b   1.000
_cell.length_c   1.000
_cell.angle_alpha   90.00
_cell.angle_beta   90.00
_cell.angle_gamma   90.00
#
_symmetry.space_group_name_H-M   'P 1'
#
loop_
_entity.id
_entity.type
_entity.pdbx_description
1 polymer ?
#
loop_
_entity_poly.entity_id
_entity_poly.type
_entity_poly.pdbx_seq_one_letter_code
_entity_poly.pdbx_strand_id
1 'polypeptide(L)'
;MRIVVTPSCPVCGSKKTGYFVAGNDPELKEKCFLRGERIRLRSVPNGKNCFCADCGMEWRDQLFKKRISEEDFETYLLEHGFKAQRKQYKEKRKYKEELTEEQKERKKEKRKNFFRFVLLMCTGIDIKRRKKKKECKDSE
;
A
#
# COMPACT_ATOMS: atom_id res chain seq x y z
N MET A 1 -6.28 -8.95 -16.48
CA MET A 1 -4.96 -8.69 -15.83
C MET A 1 -3.94 -9.75 -16.27
N ARG A 2 -2.62 -9.46 -16.27
CA ARG A 2 -1.57 -10.49 -16.46
C ARG A 2 -0.97 -10.83 -15.10
N ILE A 3 -0.95 -12.11 -14.75
CA ILE A 3 -0.37 -12.59 -13.49
C ILE A 3 0.59 -13.75 -13.75
N VAL A 4 1.58 -13.89 -12.88
CA VAL A 4 2.41 -15.09 -12.80
C VAL A 4 1.66 -16.14 -11.98
N VAL A 5 1.33 -17.26 -12.62
CA VAL A 5 0.69 -18.41 -11.98
C VAL A 5 1.76 -19.43 -11.61
N THR A 6 1.76 -19.82 -10.35
CA THR A 6 2.59 -20.91 -9.84
C THR A 6 1.76 -22.19 -9.83
N PRO A 7 2.34 -23.35 -10.20
CA PRO A 7 1.63 -24.63 -10.14
C PRO A 7 1.22 -24.98 -8.69
N SER A 8 0.31 -25.94 -8.57
CA SER A 8 -0.12 -26.46 -7.27
C SER A 8 1.03 -27.21 -6.59
N CYS A 9 1.01 -27.27 -5.26
CA CYS A 9 2.07 -27.92 -4.52
C CYS A 9 2.13 -29.43 -4.88
N PRO A 10 3.30 -29.97 -5.27
CA PRO A 10 3.42 -31.38 -5.65
C PRO A 10 3.27 -32.35 -4.46
N VAL A 11 3.33 -31.83 -3.21
CA VAL A 11 3.24 -32.65 -1.99
C VAL A 11 1.83 -32.66 -1.42
N CYS A 12 1.22 -31.49 -1.21
CA CYS A 12 -0.08 -31.38 -0.55
C CYS A 12 -1.23 -30.95 -1.48
N GLY A 13 -0.96 -30.70 -2.77
CA GLY A 13 -1.97 -30.26 -3.74
C GLY A 13 -2.50 -28.83 -3.51
N SER A 14 -2.00 -28.11 -2.49
CA SER A 14 -2.48 -26.75 -2.20
C SER A 14 -2.22 -25.80 -3.38
N LYS A 15 -3.24 -24.98 -3.69
CA LYS A 15 -3.16 -23.86 -4.63
C LYS A 15 -2.51 -22.62 -4.01
N LYS A 16 -2.25 -22.60 -2.70
CA LYS A 16 -1.59 -21.46 -2.03
C LYS A 16 -0.07 -21.52 -2.23
N THR A 17 0.35 -21.39 -3.48
CA THR A 17 1.75 -21.44 -3.88
C THR A 17 2.23 -20.05 -4.29
N GLY A 18 3.54 -19.91 -4.39
CA GLY A 18 4.20 -18.67 -4.74
C GLY A 18 5.60 -18.91 -5.27
N TYR A 19 6.30 -17.84 -5.63
CA TYR A 19 7.64 -17.94 -6.19
C TYR A 19 8.65 -17.00 -5.56
N PHE A 20 9.92 -17.31 -5.73
CA PHE A 20 11.02 -16.50 -5.24
C PHE A 20 11.41 -15.42 -6.24
N VAL A 21 11.64 -14.21 -5.74
CA VAL A 21 12.15 -13.07 -6.50
C VAL A 21 13.45 -12.61 -5.86
N ALA A 22 14.46 -12.34 -6.69
CA ALA A 22 15.73 -11.80 -6.24
C ALA A 22 15.55 -10.35 -5.77
N GLY A 23 16.09 -10.04 -4.59
CA GLY A 23 16.07 -8.69 -4.01
C GLY A 23 15.57 -8.69 -2.58
N ASN A 24 15.50 -7.49 -1.98
CA ASN A 24 15.11 -7.26 -0.59
C ASN A 24 14.06 -6.16 -0.42
N ASP A 25 13.42 -5.71 -1.52
CA ASP A 25 12.43 -4.63 -1.47
C ASP A 25 11.06 -5.10 -0.92
N PRO A 26 10.69 -4.74 0.32
CA PRO A 26 9.41 -5.14 0.90
C PRO A 26 8.21 -4.52 0.18
N GLU A 27 8.36 -3.39 -0.51
CA GLU A 27 7.27 -2.79 -1.29
C GLU A 27 6.91 -3.65 -2.49
N LEU A 28 7.90 -4.30 -3.11
CA LEU A 28 7.68 -5.23 -4.22
C LEU A 28 6.76 -6.38 -3.79
N LYS A 29 6.98 -6.91 -2.58
CA LYS A 29 6.15 -7.98 -2.01
C LYS A 29 4.68 -7.56 -1.93
N GLU A 30 4.40 -6.37 -1.43
CA GLU A 30 3.05 -5.83 -1.34
C GLU A 30 2.44 -5.57 -2.73
N LYS A 31 3.20 -4.96 -3.65
CA LYS A 31 2.76 -4.68 -5.03
C LYS A 31 2.41 -5.96 -5.80
N CYS A 32 3.21 -7.01 -5.67
CA CYS A 32 2.92 -8.32 -6.27
C CYS A 32 1.70 -8.98 -5.60
N PHE A 33 1.62 -8.93 -4.28
CA PHE A 33 0.48 -9.49 -3.54
C PHE A 33 -0.85 -8.86 -3.95
N LEU A 34 -0.88 -7.53 -4.11
CA LEU A 34 -2.05 -6.80 -4.59
C LEU A 34 -2.42 -7.17 -6.03
N ARG A 35 -1.48 -7.65 -6.85
CA ARG A 35 -1.75 -8.19 -8.19
C ARG A 35 -2.23 -9.65 -8.20
N GLY A 36 -2.26 -10.32 -7.04
CA GLY A 36 -2.60 -11.75 -6.94
C GLY A 36 -1.39 -12.69 -7.07
N GLU A 37 -0.18 -12.16 -6.89
CA GLU A 37 1.06 -12.93 -6.96
C GLU A 37 1.65 -13.08 -5.56
N ARG A 38 1.90 -14.33 -5.14
CA ARG A 38 2.54 -14.61 -3.85
C ARG A 38 4.04 -14.73 -4.06
N ILE A 39 4.80 -13.77 -3.53
CA ILE A 39 6.27 -13.78 -3.65
C ILE A 39 6.98 -13.86 -2.30
N ARG A 40 8.15 -14.50 -2.31
CA ARG A 40 9.16 -14.40 -1.25
C ARG A 40 10.43 -13.82 -1.84
N LEU A 41 11.04 -12.91 -1.09
CA LEU A 41 12.29 -12.29 -1.46
C LEU A 41 13.44 -13.15 -0.98
N ARG A 42 14.45 -13.35 -1.83
CA ARG A 42 15.63 -14.15 -1.52
C ARG A 42 16.85 -13.51 -2.18
N SER A 43 17.90 -13.26 -1.40
CA SER A 43 19.14 -12.64 -1.89
C SER A 43 19.95 -13.57 -2.80
N VAL A 44 19.97 -14.88 -2.47
CA VAL A 44 20.79 -15.88 -3.17
C VAL A 44 19.90 -16.91 -3.86
N PRO A 45 20.01 -17.10 -5.19
CA PRO A 45 19.24 -18.13 -5.88
C PRO A 45 19.69 -19.52 -5.43
N ASN A 46 18.75 -20.38 -5.03
CA ASN A 46 19.01 -21.74 -4.55
C ASN A 46 18.47 -22.82 -5.50
N GLY A 47 18.37 -22.51 -6.80
CA GLY A 47 17.80 -23.40 -7.84
C GLY A 47 16.29 -23.67 -7.74
N LYS A 48 15.71 -23.59 -6.54
CA LYS A 48 14.27 -23.65 -6.25
C LYS A 48 13.65 -22.29 -6.41
N ASN A 49 12.60 -22.20 -7.23
CA ASN A 49 11.92 -20.95 -7.55
C ASN A 49 10.47 -20.92 -7.07
N CYS A 50 9.88 -22.04 -6.67
CA CYS A 50 8.50 -22.14 -6.19
C CYS A 50 8.45 -22.57 -4.71
N PHE A 51 7.40 -22.16 -4.01
CA PHE A 51 7.14 -22.57 -2.63
C PHE A 51 5.64 -22.74 -2.34
N CYS A 52 5.33 -23.55 -1.33
CA CYS A 52 3.98 -23.71 -0.79
C CYS A 52 3.82 -22.90 0.50
N ALA A 53 2.73 -22.14 0.63
CA ALA A 53 2.42 -21.39 1.83
C ALA A 53 1.84 -22.25 2.96
N ASP A 54 1.22 -23.40 2.63
CA ASP A 54 0.60 -24.28 3.63
C ASP A 54 1.60 -25.28 4.22
N CYS A 55 2.32 -26.06 3.40
CA CYS A 55 3.26 -27.09 3.90
C CYS A 55 4.74 -26.67 3.90
N GLY A 56 5.06 -25.49 3.35
CA GLY A 56 6.43 -24.96 3.31
C GLY A 56 7.37 -25.60 2.28
N MET A 57 6.91 -26.59 1.50
CA MET A 57 7.74 -27.24 0.47
C MET A 57 8.25 -26.22 -0.56
N GLU A 58 9.52 -26.37 -0.94
CA GLU A 58 10.16 -25.59 -2.01
C GLU A 58 10.60 -26.52 -3.14
N TRP A 59 10.29 -26.15 -4.39
CA TRP A 59 10.63 -26.92 -5.57
C TRP A 59 11.02 -26.02 -6.75
N ARG A 60 11.45 -26.64 -7.85
CA ARG A 60 11.77 -25.98 -9.10
C ARG A 60 10.71 -26.33 -10.13
N ASP A 61 10.15 -25.32 -10.77
CA ASP A 61 9.16 -25.49 -11.83
C ASP A 61 9.16 -24.30 -12.80
N GLN A 62 8.47 -24.41 -13.92
CA GLN A 62 8.31 -23.29 -14.85
C GLN A 62 7.18 -22.36 -14.39
N LEU A 63 7.44 -21.05 -14.39
CA LEU A 63 6.43 -20.04 -14.05
C LEU A 63 5.73 -19.56 -15.32
N PHE A 64 4.39 -19.56 -15.30
CA PHE A 64 3.59 -19.18 -16.46
C PHE A 64 2.97 -17.80 -16.27
N LYS A 65 3.06 -16.95 -17.28
CA LYS A 65 2.33 -15.68 -17.33
C LYS A 65 0.98 -15.93 -17.98
N LYS A 66 -0.10 -15.84 -17.21
CA LYS A 66 -1.47 -16.02 -17.71
C LYS A 66 -2.19 -14.67 -17.73
N ARG A 67 -2.96 -14.42 -18.80
CA ARG A 67 -3.94 -13.34 -18.83
C ARG A 67 -5.26 -13.88 -18.27
N ILE A 68 -5.77 -13.24 -17.22
CA ILE A 68 -7.01 -13.61 -16.55
C ILE A 68 -8.02 -12.47 -16.73
N SER A 69 -9.29 -12.81 -16.96
CA SER A 69 -10.40 -11.83 -16.98
C SER A 69 -10.60 -11.22 -15.59
N GLU A 70 -11.47 -10.23 -15.45
CA GLU A 70 -11.75 -9.64 -14.13
C GLU A 70 -12.61 -10.58 -13.27
N GLU A 71 -13.59 -11.24 -13.88
CA GLU A 71 -14.48 -12.22 -13.25
C GLU A 71 -13.69 -13.44 -12.72
N ASP A 72 -12.83 -14.01 -13.55
CA ASP A 72 -11.99 -15.15 -13.15
C ASP A 72 -10.96 -14.76 -12.08
N PHE A 73 -10.58 -13.48 -12.03
CA PHE A 73 -9.60 -13.01 -11.07
C PHE A 73 -10.15 -13.02 -9.64
N GLU A 74 -11.43 -12.69 -9.43
CA GLU A 74 -12.04 -12.80 -8.11
C GLU A 74 -12.08 -14.25 -7.61
N THR A 75 -12.47 -15.17 -8.48
CA THR A 75 -12.47 -16.61 -8.21
C THR A 75 -11.05 -17.09 -7.88
N TYR A 76 -10.06 -16.70 -8.68
CA TYR A 76 -8.66 -17.01 -8.44
C TYR A 76 -8.18 -16.53 -7.06
N LEU A 77 -8.51 -15.28 -6.68
CA LEU A 77 -8.12 -14.72 -5.38
C LEU A 77 -8.75 -15.46 -4.20
N LEU A 78 -9.96 -15.97 -4.38
CA LEU A 78 -10.65 -16.77 -3.38
C LEU A 78 -10.00 -18.14 -3.23
N GLU A 79 -9.79 -18.86 -4.34
CA GLU A 79 -9.15 -20.18 -4.36
C GLU A 79 -7.73 -20.18 -3.78
N HIS A 80 -6.95 -19.13 -4.07
CA HIS A 80 -5.55 -19.04 -3.67
C HIS A 80 -5.36 -18.31 -2.31
N GLY A 81 -6.46 -18.02 -1.61
CA GLY A 81 -6.44 -17.49 -0.24
C GLY A 81 -5.93 -16.05 -0.12
N PHE A 82 -6.09 -15.22 -1.15
CA PHE A 82 -5.66 -13.82 -1.13
C PHE A 82 -6.70 -12.90 -0.48
N LYS A 83 -8.00 -13.22 -0.55
CA LYS A 83 -9.10 -12.30 -0.23
C LYS A 83 -8.97 -11.64 1.16
N ALA A 84 -8.74 -12.43 2.21
CA ALA A 84 -8.62 -11.93 3.58
C ALA A 84 -7.37 -11.05 3.78
N GLN A 85 -6.20 -11.52 3.34
CA GLN A 85 -4.94 -10.78 3.46
C GLN A 85 -4.96 -9.48 2.63
N ARG A 86 -5.57 -9.50 1.44
CA ARG A 86 -5.65 -8.33 0.55
C ARG A 86 -6.50 -7.21 1.15
N LYS A 87 -7.55 -7.55 1.92
CA LYS A 87 -8.35 -6.56 2.67
C LYS A 87 -7.49 -5.81 3.68
N GLN A 88 -6.68 -6.53 4.47
CA GLN A 88 -5.76 -5.94 5.44
C GLN A 88 -4.73 -5.02 4.78
N TYR A 89 -4.17 -5.40 3.62
CA TYR A 89 -3.24 -4.55 2.88
C TYR A 89 -3.90 -3.25 2.38
N LYS A 90 -5.13 -3.34 1.86
CA LYS A 90 -5.88 -2.15 1.43
C LYS A 90 -6.17 -1.20 2.59
N GLU A 91 -6.56 -1.72 3.75
CA GLU A 91 -6.80 -0.93 4.97
C GLU A 91 -5.53 -0.24 5.46
N LYS A 92 -4.40 -0.95 5.50
CA LYS A 92 -3.09 -0.36 5.86
C LYS A 92 -2.66 0.76 4.92
N ARG A 93 -2.95 0.65 3.61
CA ARG A 93 -2.67 1.72 2.65
C ARG A 93 -3.51 2.97 2.91
N LYS A 94 -4.82 2.80 3.11
CA LYS A 94 -5.72 3.91 3.43
C LYS A 94 -5.26 4.67 4.67
N TYR A 95 -4.93 3.94 5.73
CA TYR A 95 -4.42 4.55 6.96
C TYR A 95 -3.11 5.33 6.75
N LYS A 96 -2.18 4.80 5.95
CA LYS A 96 -0.95 5.52 5.58
C LYS A 96 -1.24 6.78 4.78
N GLU A 97 -2.18 6.72 3.84
CA GLU A 97 -2.59 7.87 3.02
C GLU A 97 -3.22 8.97 3.90
N GLU A 98 -4.12 8.61 4.80
CA GLU A 98 -4.75 9.51 5.77
C GLU A 98 -3.71 10.20 6.67
N LEU A 99 -2.79 9.43 7.26
CA LEU A 99 -1.66 9.98 8.03
C LEU A 99 -0.81 10.96 7.22
N THR A 100 -0.58 10.66 5.94
CA THR A 100 0.24 11.50 5.06
C THR A 100 -0.48 12.81 4.74
N GLU A 101 -1.79 12.78 4.50
CA GLU A 101 -2.59 13.99 4.30
C GLU A 101 -2.66 14.84 5.57
N GLU A 102 -2.89 14.26 6.75
CA GLU A 102 -2.84 15.00 8.02
C GLU A 102 -1.46 15.67 8.26
N GLN A 103 -0.37 15.01 7.89
CA GLN A 103 0.97 15.59 7.99
C GLN A 103 1.16 16.76 7.01
N LYS A 104 0.63 16.66 5.79
CA LYS A 104 0.64 17.77 4.81
C LYS A 104 -0.18 18.94 5.31
N GLU A 105 -1.36 18.70 5.89
CA GLU A 105 -2.21 19.74 6.47
C GLU A 105 -1.54 20.45 7.64
N ARG A 106 -0.97 19.70 8.60
CA ARG A 106 -0.19 20.26 9.71
C ARG A 106 0.97 21.13 9.22
N LYS A 107 1.68 20.71 8.17
CA LYS A 107 2.75 21.52 7.55
C LYS A 107 2.22 22.80 6.90
N LYS A 108 1.09 22.74 6.20
CA LYS A 108 0.41 23.92 5.61
C LYS A 108 -0.03 24.90 6.71
N GLU A 109 -0.59 24.40 7.80
CA GLU A 109 -1.03 25.23 8.93
C GLU A 109 0.13 25.91 9.64
N LYS A 110 1.23 25.19 9.89
CA LYS A 110 2.47 25.78 10.44
C LYS A 110 3.01 26.90 9.55
N ARG A 111 3.00 26.73 8.21
CA ARG A 111 3.41 27.78 7.27
C ARG A 111 2.50 29.01 7.32
N LYS A 112 1.17 28.80 7.39
CA LYS A 112 0.20 29.90 7.54
C LYS A 112 0.43 30.68 8.85
N ASN A 113 0.65 29.97 9.95
CA ASN A 113 0.91 30.58 11.25
C ASN A 113 2.24 31.33 11.26
N PHE A 114 3.29 30.77 10.66
CA PHE A 114 4.58 31.45 10.51
C PHE A 114 4.47 32.73 9.67
N PHE A 115 3.79 32.66 8.51
CA PHE A 115 3.59 33.84 7.66
C PHE A 115 2.77 34.92 8.38
N ARG A 116 1.74 34.51 9.13
CA ARG A 116 0.94 35.44 9.96
C ARG A 116 1.78 36.10 11.06
N PHE A 117 2.67 35.36 11.69
CA PHE A 117 3.60 35.89 12.69
C PHE A 117 4.59 36.89 12.08
N VAL A 118 5.21 36.55 10.94
CA VAL A 118 6.09 37.47 10.21
C VAL A 118 5.35 38.75 9.81
N LEU A 119 4.13 38.62 9.30
CA LEU A 119 3.32 39.78 8.92
C LEU A 119 2.99 40.68 10.12
N LEU A 120 2.67 40.09 11.28
CA LEU A 120 2.49 40.82 12.54
C LEU A 120 3.76 41.58 12.92
N MET A 121 4.92 40.92 12.87
CA MET A 121 6.20 41.53 13.26
C MET A 121 6.64 42.64 12.31
N CYS A 122 6.45 42.48 10.99
CA CYS A 122 6.88 43.47 10.00
C CYS A 122 5.92 44.66 9.86
N THR A 123 4.61 44.46 10.07
CA THR A 123 3.60 45.51 9.81
C THR A 123 2.89 46.02 11.07
N GLY A 124 3.05 45.35 12.21
CA GLY A 124 2.30 45.65 13.44
C GLY A 124 0.80 45.32 13.35
N ILE A 125 0.32 44.75 12.24
CA ILE A 125 -1.11 44.51 12.00
C ILE A 125 -1.50 43.14 12.56
N ASP A 126 -2.20 43.15 13.69
CA ASP A 126 -2.83 41.94 14.24
C ASP A 126 -4.18 41.65 13.56
N ILE A 127 -4.16 40.72 12.59
CA ILE A 127 -5.34 40.29 11.84
C ILE A 127 -6.43 39.70 12.77
N LYS A 128 -6.10 39.08 13.92
CA LYS A 128 -7.13 38.58 14.86
C LYS A 128 -7.92 39.73 15.48
N ARG A 129 -7.25 40.84 15.81
CA ARG A 129 -7.87 42.01 16.45
C ARG A 129 -8.74 42.82 15.48
N ARG A 130 -8.41 42.83 14.18
CA ARG A 130 -9.22 43.49 13.14
C ARG A 130 -10.53 42.78 12.81
N LYS A 131 -10.58 41.44 12.77
CA LYS A 131 -11.85 40.72 12.52
C LYS A 131 -12.89 40.99 13.61
N LYS A 132 -12.47 40.94 14.87
CA LYS A 132 -13.33 41.23 16.04
C LYS A 132 -13.85 42.67 16.05
N LYS A 133 -13.06 43.63 15.55
CA LYS A 133 -13.48 45.05 15.41
C LYS A 133 -14.41 45.30 14.22
N LYS A 134 -14.42 44.42 13.22
CA LYS A 134 -15.27 44.56 12.03
C LYS A 134 -16.68 44.01 12.31
N GLU A 135 -16.78 42.87 12.99
CA GLU A 135 -18.06 42.30 13.46
C GLU A 135 -18.81 43.24 14.42
N CYS A 136 -18.11 43.95 15.33
CA CYS A 136 -18.74 44.97 16.18
C CYS A 136 -19.19 46.24 15.44
N LYS A 137 -18.72 46.52 14.22
CA LYS A 137 -19.12 47.72 13.46
C LYS A 137 -20.33 47.48 12.55
N ASP A 138 -20.59 46.23 12.20
CA ASP A 138 -21.75 45.84 11.38
C ASP A 138 -22.98 45.50 12.26
N SER A 139 -22.90 45.73 13.57
CA SER A 139 -23.95 45.46 14.58
C SER A 139 -24.59 46.74 15.17
N GLU A 140 -24.19 47.93 14.71
CA GLU A 140 -24.79 49.25 15.02
C GLU A 140 -25.63 49.73 13.83
#